data_AF-A0AAE3DQH0-F1
#
_entry.id   AF-A0AAE3DQH0-F1
#
_cell.length_a   1.000
_cell.length_b   1.000
_cell.length_c   1.000
_cell.angle_alpha   90.00
_cell.angle_beta   90.00
_cell.angle_gamma   90.00
#
_symmetry.space_group_name_H-M   'P 1'
#
loop_
_entity.id
_entity.type
_entity.pdbx_description
1 polymer ?
#
loop_
_entity_poly.entity_id
_entity_poly.type
_entity_poly.pdbx_seq_one_letter_code
_entity_poly.pdbx_strand_id
1 'polypeptide(L)'
;MKKIIYSKYSNERNHCLAIRTDILEDEEGVRYVRKLPEFPEGKLHVEAIYHWYEAFSRVLEGTKLSYNVCSLIPGGVELEYLTGETLEEHLLSVEKKQGIEPCAEELLDYLEFVKSLHKGASFEITEGFREVFGEHELPKETVCAPFSNIDLVCGNIVLTGEKWTAIDYEWSFDFPIPVNFILYRIIFYFTDHADRGEEFKSFDLYEKMGITSEERKAYEAMETSFQKYVCRRHTPIRDLYQDISAGSLRVTDYFPQEMLQVYFDCGDGFSEGNSRLFQMSHREGWEIEKEILLPEGVKSLRLDPGYRACMTELRWLAFDGQTGQAPVTLAKGSSMGNWLFFGEDDPNFYLTEIPEGAKNLRVELAVYPLETGAKKELGQLAELSASRGEEIRKLREQLRQAENTISEMKHTKVWKAYEKYRGYREQHQK
;
A
#
# COMPACT_ATOMS: atom_id res chain seq x y z
N MET A 1 18.34 -38.18 6.46
CA MET A 1 17.33 -37.50 7.30
C MET A 1 17.01 -36.15 6.67
N LYS A 2 15.74 -35.79 6.49
CA LYS A 2 15.38 -34.49 5.88
C LYS A 2 15.66 -33.34 6.85
N LYS A 3 16.42 -32.33 6.42
CA LYS A 3 16.76 -31.13 7.20
C LYS A 3 15.86 -29.97 6.80
N ILE A 4 15.31 -29.25 7.77
CA ILE A 4 14.57 -28.02 7.52
C ILE A 4 15.57 -26.91 7.16
N ILE A 5 15.39 -26.28 6.00
CA ILE A 5 16.22 -25.18 5.52
C ILE A 5 15.49 -23.82 5.55
N TYR A 6 14.16 -23.84 5.61
CA TYR A 6 13.32 -22.66 5.73
C TYR A 6 12.01 -23.02 6.42
N SER A 7 11.46 -22.09 7.21
CA SER A 7 10.14 -22.22 7.82
C SER A 7 9.41 -20.88 7.75
N LYS A 8 8.13 -20.92 7.37
CA LYS A 8 7.21 -19.77 7.40
C LYS A 8 5.98 -20.14 8.22
N TYR A 9 5.50 -19.19 9.00
CA TYR A 9 4.31 -19.35 9.83
C TYR A 9 3.24 -18.38 9.34
N SER A 10 1.99 -18.83 9.25
CA SER A 10 0.82 -17.97 9.01
C SER A 10 0.06 -17.69 10.30
N ASN A 11 0.78 -17.30 11.34
CA ASN A 11 0.28 -17.07 12.70
C ASN A 11 -0.69 -15.87 12.83
N GLU A 12 -0.77 -15.01 11.83
CA GLU A 12 -1.77 -13.93 11.74
C GLU A 12 -3.16 -14.44 11.37
N ARG A 13 -3.27 -15.69 10.89
CA ARG A 13 -4.55 -16.31 10.56
C ARG A 13 -5.24 -16.80 11.83
N ASN A 14 -6.54 -17.01 11.73
CA ASN A 14 -7.29 -17.76 12.73
C ASN A 14 -6.59 -19.09 13.02
N HIS A 15 -6.58 -19.56 14.27
CA HIS A 15 -5.89 -20.78 14.68
C HIS A 15 -6.30 -22.01 13.84
N CYS A 16 -7.55 -22.09 13.39
CA CYS A 16 -8.02 -23.17 12.52
C CYS A 16 -7.49 -23.09 11.06
N LEU A 17 -6.84 -22.00 10.69
CA LEU A 17 -6.30 -21.72 9.35
C LEU A 17 -4.78 -21.45 9.38
N ALA A 18 -4.16 -21.39 10.57
CA ALA A 18 -2.74 -21.11 10.73
C ALA A 18 -1.91 -22.38 10.50
N ILE A 19 -0.91 -22.26 9.63
CA ILE A 19 -0.06 -23.34 9.14
C ILE A 19 1.40 -22.93 9.30
N ARG A 20 2.24 -23.90 9.65
CA ARG A 20 3.69 -23.85 9.46
C ARG A 20 4.05 -24.56 8.16
N THR A 21 4.71 -23.82 7.27
CA THR A 21 5.25 -24.34 6.01
C THR A 21 6.76 -24.45 6.12
N ASP A 22 7.28 -25.66 6.10
CA ASP A 22 8.72 -25.96 6.11
C ASP A 22 9.19 -26.33 4.70
N ILE A 23 10.34 -25.82 4.27
CA ILE A 23 11.08 -26.40 3.15
C ILE A 23 12.15 -27.31 3.75
N LEU A 24 12.12 -28.57 3.34
CA LEU A 24 13.08 -29.58 3.74
C LEU A 24 13.99 -29.97 2.58
N GLU A 25 15.21 -30.34 2.88
CA GLU A 25 16.19 -30.87 1.94
C GLU A 25 16.72 -32.21 2.47
N ASP A 26 16.77 -33.24 1.64
CA ASP A 26 17.35 -34.53 2.00
C ASP A 26 18.87 -34.59 1.75
N GLU A 27 19.48 -35.75 1.99
CA GLU A 27 20.94 -35.95 1.83
C GLU A 27 21.39 -35.93 0.36
N GLU A 28 20.47 -36.11 -0.58
CA GLU A 28 20.71 -36.06 -2.02
C GLU A 28 20.45 -34.65 -2.59
N GLY A 29 20.03 -33.69 -1.74
CA GLY A 29 19.72 -32.32 -2.13
C GLY A 29 18.30 -32.14 -2.71
N VAL A 30 17.45 -33.16 -2.63
CA VAL A 30 16.05 -33.08 -3.08
C VAL A 30 15.22 -32.33 -2.06
N ARG A 31 14.41 -31.40 -2.54
CA ARG A 31 13.57 -30.53 -1.70
C ARG A 31 12.13 -30.99 -1.62
N TYR A 32 11.51 -30.68 -0.48
CA TYR A 32 10.12 -30.97 -0.18
C TYR A 32 9.49 -29.81 0.57
N VAL A 33 8.20 -29.59 0.39
CA VAL A 33 7.41 -28.64 1.19
C VAL A 33 6.59 -29.43 2.20
N ARG A 34 6.62 -29.06 3.47
CA ARG A 34 5.79 -29.68 4.49
C ARG A 34 4.88 -28.64 5.11
N LYS A 35 3.58 -28.89 5.09
CA LYS A 35 2.57 -28.05 5.75
C LYS A 35 2.06 -28.78 6.99
N LEU A 36 2.17 -28.14 8.15
CA LEU A 36 1.72 -28.64 9.45
C LEU A 36 0.80 -27.60 10.10
N PRO A 37 -0.22 -28.02 10.86
CA PRO A 37 -1.06 -27.08 11.56
C PRO A 37 -0.25 -26.43 12.68
N GLU A 38 -0.33 -25.10 12.79
CA GLU A 38 0.37 -24.39 13.87
C GLU A 38 -0.31 -24.64 15.22
N PHE A 39 -1.64 -24.73 15.19
CA PHE A 39 -2.47 -25.05 16.35
C PHE A 39 -3.29 -26.32 16.09
N PRO A 40 -3.66 -27.10 17.13
CA PRO A 40 -4.47 -28.31 16.97
C PRO A 40 -5.76 -28.11 16.17
N GLU A 41 -6.36 -26.93 16.25
CA GLU A 41 -7.57 -26.52 15.52
C GLU A 41 -7.39 -26.52 14.00
N GLY A 42 -6.17 -26.30 13.50
CA GLY A 42 -5.83 -26.26 12.07
C GLY A 42 -5.67 -27.61 11.41
N LYS A 43 -5.80 -28.71 12.17
CA LYS A 43 -5.58 -30.07 11.67
C LYS A 43 -6.44 -30.39 10.44
N LEU A 44 -7.75 -30.12 10.51
CA LEU A 44 -8.67 -30.40 9.40
C LEU A 44 -8.33 -29.58 8.15
N HIS A 45 -7.91 -28.34 8.34
CA HIS A 45 -7.50 -27.44 7.25
C HIS A 45 -6.26 -27.98 6.50
N VAL A 46 -5.25 -28.45 7.23
CA VAL A 46 -4.05 -29.06 6.63
C VAL A 46 -4.34 -30.41 5.99
N GLU A 47 -5.15 -31.27 6.62
CA GLU A 47 -5.53 -32.56 6.07
C GLU A 47 -6.38 -32.41 4.78
N ALA A 48 -7.18 -31.33 4.68
CA ALA A 48 -7.97 -31.02 3.49
C ALA A 48 -7.09 -30.78 2.24
N ILE A 49 -5.84 -30.32 2.40
CA ILE A 49 -4.91 -30.13 1.27
C ILE A 49 -4.74 -31.44 0.48
N TYR A 50 -4.56 -32.57 1.18
CA TYR A 50 -4.44 -33.87 0.50
C TYR A 50 -5.75 -34.28 -0.19
N HIS A 51 -6.90 -34.03 0.44
CA HIS A 51 -8.20 -34.26 -0.16
C HIS A 51 -8.37 -33.49 -1.49
N TRP A 52 -7.98 -32.21 -1.49
CA TRP A 52 -8.04 -31.37 -2.68
C TRP A 52 -7.09 -31.84 -3.78
N TYR A 53 -5.87 -32.24 -3.42
CA TYR A 53 -4.94 -32.85 -4.35
C TYR A 53 -5.57 -34.06 -5.07
N GLU A 54 -6.19 -34.99 -4.34
CA GLU A 54 -6.85 -36.15 -4.93
C GLU A 54 -8.04 -35.75 -5.83
N ALA A 55 -8.87 -34.81 -5.37
CA ALA A 55 -10.06 -34.37 -6.09
C ALA A 55 -9.71 -33.67 -7.40
N PHE A 56 -8.79 -32.71 -7.38
CA PHE A 56 -8.37 -31.98 -8.56
C PHE A 56 -7.56 -32.86 -9.52
N SER A 57 -6.67 -33.72 -9.00
CA SER A 57 -5.89 -34.62 -9.87
C SER A 57 -6.78 -35.52 -10.73
N ARG A 58 -7.93 -35.94 -10.21
CA ARG A 58 -8.91 -36.73 -10.95
C ARG A 58 -9.70 -35.92 -11.96
N VAL A 59 -10.21 -34.75 -11.56
CA VAL A 59 -11.11 -33.95 -12.43
C VAL A 59 -10.35 -33.23 -13.54
N LEU A 60 -9.09 -32.87 -13.31
CA LEU A 60 -8.25 -32.14 -14.26
C LEU A 60 -7.30 -33.05 -15.05
N GLU A 61 -7.47 -34.37 -14.95
CA GLU A 61 -6.69 -35.33 -15.72
C GLU A 61 -6.83 -35.05 -17.23
N GLY A 62 -5.70 -34.94 -17.92
CA GLY A 62 -5.65 -34.61 -19.34
C GLY A 62 -5.80 -33.12 -19.69
N THR A 63 -6.02 -32.24 -18.70
CA THR A 63 -5.97 -30.79 -18.91
C THR A 63 -4.54 -30.24 -18.77
N LYS A 64 -4.35 -28.96 -19.11
CA LYS A 64 -3.07 -28.25 -18.94
C LYS A 64 -2.75 -27.94 -17.47
N LEU A 65 -3.75 -27.93 -16.59
CA LEU A 65 -3.60 -27.64 -15.16
C LEU A 65 -3.38 -28.93 -14.37
N SER A 66 -2.34 -28.96 -13.56
CA SER A 66 -2.09 -29.97 -12.55
C SER A 66 -1.85 -29.35 -11.18
N TYR A 67 -1.87 -30.20 -10.16
CA TYR A 67 -1.47 -29.84 -8.80
C TYR A 67 -0.23 -30.62 -8.43
N ASN A 68 0.66 -29.98 -7.69
CA ASN A 68 1.90 -30.63 -7.28
C ASN A 68 1.58 -31.80 -6.32
N VAL A 69 2.33 -32.90 -6.46
CA VAL A 69 2.11 -34.14 -5.72
C VAL A 69 2.06 -33.87 -4.21
N CYS A 70 1.01 -34.36 -3.57
CA CYS A 70 0.81 -34.27 -2.12
C CYS A 70 0.73 -35.66 -1.51
N SER A 71 1.27 -35.82 -0.30
CA SER A 71 1.19 -37.05 0.48
C SER A 71 0.90 -36.74 1.94
N LEU A 72 0.09 -37.59 2.56
CA LEU A 72 -0.14 -37.53 4.01
C LEU A 72 1.11 -37.96 4.77
N ILE A 73 1.42 -37.20 5.82
CA ILE A 73 2.47 -37.54 6.79
C ILE A 73 1.90 -37.45 8.22
N PRO A 74 2.59 -38.00 9.23
CA PRO A 74 2.16 -37.82 10.62
C PRO A 74 2.06 -36.33 10.97
N GLY A 75 0.82 -35.86 11.22
CA GLY A 75 0.54 -34.49 11.65
C GLY A 75 0.33 -33.45 10.55
N GLY A 76 0.36 -33.82 9.26
CA GLY A 76 0.05 -32.88 8.17
C GLY A 76 0.32 -33.47 6.79
N VAL A 77 0.80 -32.63 5.86
CA VAL A 77 1.06 -33.03 4.47
C VAL A 77 2.48 -32.68 4.02
N GLU A 78 3.02 -33.47 3.11
CA GLU A 78 4.26 -33.20 2.39
C GLU A 78 3.94 -33.09 0.90
N LEU A 79 4.38 -32.00 0.28
CA LEU A 79 4.21 -31.71 -1.13
C LEU A 79 5.55 -31.75 -1.84
N GLU A 80 5.54 -32.11 -3.12
CA GLU A 80 6.73 -32.01 -3.96
C GLU A 80 7.17 -30.55 -4.10
N TYR A 81 8.47 -30.31 -4.02
CA TYR A 81 9.05 -29.00 -4.30
C TYR A 81 9.31 -28.88 -5.79
N LEU A 82 8.66 -27.92 -6.46
CA LEU A 82 8.88 -27.67 -7.88
C LEU A 82 9.94 -26.58 -8.06
N THR A 83 10.90 -26.86 -8.92
CA THR A 83 11.86 -25.88 -9.43
C THR A 83 11.42 -25.46 -10.83
N GLY A 84 11.00 -24.21 -10.99
CA GLY A 84 10.54 -23.68 -12.28
C GLY A 84 10.20 -22.20 -12.16
N GLU A 85 10.02 -21.56 -13.31
CA GLU A 85 9.50 -20.20 -13.42
C GLU A 85 8.02 -20.20 -13.07
N THR A 86 7.55 -19.24 -12.27
CA THR A 86 6.11 -19.06 -12.05
C THR A 86 5.47 -18.39 -13.28
N LEU A 87 4.15 -18.54 -13.46
CA LEU A 87 3.44 -17.83 -14.52
C LEU A 87 3.59 -16.31 -14.37
N GLU A 88 3.66 -15.81 -13.14
CA GLU A 88 3.92 -14.39 -12.89
C GLU A 88 5.31 -13.95 -13.38
N GLU A 89 6.37 -14.67 -13.00
CA GLU A 89 7.73 -14.41 -13.48
C GLU A 89 7.82 -14.47 -15.01
N HIS A 90 7.11 -15.43 -15.60
CA HIS A 90 7.01 -15.58 -17.05
C HIS A 90 6.37 -14.36 -17.71
N LEU A 91 5.19 -13.95 -17.25
CA LEU A 91 4.46 -12.81 -17.80
C LEU A 91 5.26 -11.51 -17.66
N LEU A 92 5.95 -11.30 -16.53
CA LEU A 92 6.84 -10.15 -16.33
C LEU A 92 8.06 -10.20 -17.27
N SER A 93 8.59 -11.39 -17.55
CA SER A 93 9.67 -11.61 -18.52
C SER A 93 9.20 -11.34 -19.96
N VAL A 94 7.97 -11.72 -20.31
CA VAL A 94 7.34 -11.41 -21.61
C VAL A 94 7.18 -9.91 -21.77
N GLU A 95 6.60 -9.23 -20.78
CA GLU A 95 6.46 -7.77 -20.77
C GLU A 95 7.78 -7.06 -21.03
N LYS A 96 8.82 -7.44 -20.27
CA LYS A 96 10.15 -6.85 -20.37
C LYS A 96 10.79 -7.03 -21.76
N LYS A 97 10.49 -8.12 -22.45
CA LYS A 97 11.13 -8.47 -23.74
C LYS A 97 10.31 -8.04 -24.95
N GLN A 98 8.98 -8.06 -24.84
CA GLN A 98 8.06 -7.97 -25.96
C GLN A 98 7.04 -6.83 -25.81
N GLY A 99 6.95 -6.22 -24.63
CA GLY A 99 5.98 -5.16 -24.32
C GLY A 99 4.76 -5.67 -23.56
N ILE A 100 3.92 -4.74 -23.12
CA ILE A 100 2.76 -5.03 -22.29
C ILE A 100 1.64 -5.74 -23.07
N GLU A 101 1.51 -5.48 -24.37
CA GLU A 101 0.46 -6.09 -25.20
C GLU A 101 0.58 -7.64 -25.23
N PRO A 102 1.73 -8.25 -25.55
CA PRO A 102 1.90 -9.71 -25.46
C PRO A 102 1.68 -10.27 -24.05
N CYS A 103 2.08 -9.53 -23.01
CA CYS A 103 1.85 -9.93 -21.62
C CYS A 103 0.35 -10.00 -21.30
N ALA A 104 -0.41 -8.98 -21.71
CA ALA A 104 -1.85 -8.95 -21.54
C ALA A 104 -2.57 -10.05 -22.35
N GLU A 105 -2.10 -10.34 -23.57
CA GLU A 105 -2.63 -11.45 -24.39
C GLU A 105 -2.42 -12.80 -23.70
N GLU A 106 -1.21 -13.09 -23.20
CA GLU A 106 -0.94 -14.34 -22.48
C GLU A 106 -1.71 -14.46 -21.15
N LEU A 107 -1.90 -13.35 -20.45
CA LEU A 107 -2.75 -13.32 -19.25
C LEU A 107 -4.21 -13.61 -19.59
N LEU A 108 -4.72 -13.05 -20.70
CA LEU A 108 -6.09 -13.35 -21.17
C LEU A 108 -6.25 -14.81 -21.55
N ASP A 109 -5.25 -15.41 -22.21
CA ASP A 109 -5.25 -16.85 -22.52
C ASP A 109 -5.30 -17.70 -21.23
N TYR A 110 -4.57 -17.29 -20.20
CA TYR A 110 -4.63 -17.93 -18.88
C TYR A 110 -6.03 -17.81 -18.24
N LEU A 111 -6.62 -16.62 -18.25
CA LEU A 111 -7.94 -16.36 -17.70
C LEU A 111 -9.03 -17.16 -18.43
N GLU A 112 -9.01 -17.18 -19.77
CA GLU A 112 -9.95 -17.99 -20.57
C GLU A 112 -9.79 -19.48 -20.29
N PHE A 113 -8.57 -19.95 -20.11
CA PHE A 113 -8.32 -21.33 -19.71
C PHE A 113 -8.93 -21.62 -18.34
N VAL A 114 -8.70 -20.81 -17.31
CA VAL A 114 -9.29 -21.00 -15.96
C VAL A 114 -10.82 -20.96 -16.05
N LYS A 115 -11.38 -20.05 -16.84
CA LYS A 115 -12.82 -19.95 -17.09
C LYS A 115 -13.38 -21.25 -17.69
N SER A 116 -12.65 -21.84 -18.64
CA SER A 116 -13.05 -23.07 -19.33
C SER A 116 -13.13 -24.30 -18.41
N LEU A 117 -12.39 -24.31 -17.30
CA LEU A 117 -12.38 -25.40 -16.31
C LEU A 117 -13.63 -25.41 -15.43
N HIS A 118 -14.32 -24.27 -15.28
CA HIS A 118 -15.44 -24.15 -14.35
C HIS A 118 -16.77 -24.40 -15.06
N LYS A 119 -17.32 -25.60 -14.86
CA LYS A 119 -18.61 -26.04 -15.41
C LYS A 119 -19.28 -27.00 -14.45
N GLY A 120 -20.60 -27.17 -14.59
CA GLY A 120 -21.34 -28.26 -13.96
C GLY A 120 -22.02 -27.92 -12.64
N ALA A 121 -21.98 -26.67 -12.18
CA ALA A 121 -22.79 -26.19 -11.06
C ALA A 121 -23.40 -24.81 -11.36
N SER A 122 -24.58 -24.56 -10.78
CA SER A 122 -25.20 -23.23 -10.72
C SER A 122 -24.85 -22.58 -9.40
N PHE A 123 -24.72 -21.25 -9.41
CA PHE A 123 -24.42 -20.52 -8.18
C PHE A 123 -25.60 -20.55 -7.20
N GLU A 124 -25.33 -20.94 -5.96
CA GLU A 124 -26.25 -20.80 -4.84
C GLU A 124 -25.50 -20.38 -3.58
N ILE A 125 -26.11 -19.52 -2.78
CA ILE A 125 -25.53 -19.06 -1.52
C ILE A 125 -25.75 -20.15 -0.45
N THR A 126 -24.72 -20.94 -0.20
CA THR A 126 -24.71 -21.97 0.86
C THR A 126 -24.34 -21.36 2.21
N GLU A 127 -24.46 -22.14 3.29
CA GLU A 127 -23.95 -21.73 4.61
C GLU A 127 -22.43 -21.53 4.61
N GLY A 128 -21.68 -22.45 3.98
CA GLY A 128 -20.23 -22.34 3.84
C GLY A 128 -19.82 -21.11 3.05
N PHE A 129 -20.55 -20.79 1.98
CA PHE A 129 -20.34 -19.55 1.23
C PHE A 129 -20.55 -18.32 2.12
N ARG A 130 -21.65 -18.26 2.87
CA ARG A 130 -21.94 -17.13 3.79
C ARG A 130 -20.90 -16.99 4.88
N GLU A 131 -20.36 -18.10 5.38
CA GLU A 131 -19.31 -18.06 6.39
C GLU A 131 -18.02 -17.45 5.84
N VAL A 132 -17.60 -17.86 4.64
CA VAL A 132 -16.30 -17.47 4.06
C VAL A 132 -16.37 -16.10 3.40
N PHE A 133 -17.41 -15.84 2.61
CA PHE A 133 -17.53 -14.66 1.76
C PHE A 133 -18.61 -13.67 2.21
N GLY A 134 -19.45 -14.02 3.19
CA GLY A 134 -20.56 -13.16 3.64
C GLY A 134 -21.80 -13.23 2.75
N GLU A 135 -22.76 -12.35 3.02
CA GLU A 135 -23.98 -12.19 2.22
C GLU A 135 -23.83 -10.98 1.29
N HIS A 136 -23.57 -11.23 0.01
CA HIS A 136 -23.48 -10.20 -1.02
C HIS A 136 -24.43 -10.52 -2.18
N GLU A 137 -25.01 -9.49 -2.78
CA GLU A 137 -25.82 -9.65 -3.99
C GLU A 137 -24.92 -9.98 -5.18
N LEU A 138 -25.06 -11.19 -5.71
CA LEU A 138 -24.31 -11.68 -6.86
C LEU A 138 -25.26 -12.00 -8.03
N PRO A 139 -24.79 -11.92 -9.28
CA PRO A 139 -25.57 -12.33 -10.42
C PRO A 139 -26.01 -13.79 -10.29
N LYS A 140 -27.29 -14.07 -10.53
CA LYS A 140 -27.87 -15.42 -10.34
C LYS A 140 -27.46 -16.44 -11.40
N GLU A 141 -26.88 -15.98 -12.51
CA GLU A 141 -26.55 -16.81 -13.68
C GLU A 141 -25.04 -17.07 -13.83
N THR A 142 -24.29 -17.11 -12.73
CA THR A 142 -22.84 -17.34 -12.82
C THR A 142 -22.49 -18.82 -12.86
N VAL A 143 -21.56 -19.18 -13.74
CA VAL A 143 -21.05 -20.53 -13.88
C VAL A 143 -20.13 -20.86 -12.70
N CYS A 144 -20.37 -22.01 -12.09
CA CYS A 144 -19.56 -22.54 -10.99
C CYS A 144 -19.03 -23.94 -11.35
N ALA A 145 -17.98 -24.36 -10.64
CA ALA A 145 -17.61 -25.77 -10.53
C ALA A 145 -18.19 -26.36 -9.22
N PRO A 146 -18.34 -27.69 -9.11
CA PRO A 146 -18.74 -28.34 -7.86
C PRO A 146 -17.77 -28.11 -6.70
N PHE A 147 -16.49 -27.91 -7.01
CA PHE A 147 -15.46 -27.49 -6.08
C PHE A 147 -14.43 -26.63 -6.82
N SER A 148 -13.86 -25.64 -6.14
CA SER A 148 -13.00 -24.63 -6.74
C SER A 148 -11.84 -24.27 -5.82
N ASN A 149 -10.66 -24.08 -6.42
CA ASN A 149 -9.51 -23.42 -5.79
C ASN A 149 -9.57 -21.93 -6.14
N ILE A 150 -9.68 -21.05 -5.14
CA ILE A 150 -9.74 -19.60 -5.36
C ILE A 150 -8.36 -18.95 -5.49
N ASP A 151 -7.27 -19.70 -5.24
CA ASP A 151 -5.91 -19.18 -5.16
C ASP A 151 -5.06 -19.55 -6.38
N LEU A 152 -5.67 -19.46 -7.56
CA LEU A 152 -5.04 -19.67 -8.87
C LEU A 152 -4.30 -18.42 -9.38
N VAL A 153 -3.80 -17.57 -8.48
CA VAL A 153 -3.02 -16.38 -8.85
C VAL A 153 -1.73 -16.78 -9.57
N CYS A 154 -1.25 -15.94 -10.48
CA CYS A 154 -0.12 -16.28 -11.37
C CYS A 154 1.15 -16.71 -10.60
N GLY A 155 1.42 -16.13 -9.43
CA GLY A 155 2.56 -16.49 -8.57
C GLY A 155 2.48 -17.92 -7.99
N ASN A 156 1.29 -18.51 -7.91
CA ASN A 156 1.07 -19.87 -7.40
C ASN A 156 1.06 -20.93 -8.50
N ILE A 157 1.32 -20.56 -9.76
CA ILE A 157 1.34 -21.47 -10.90
C ILE A 157 2.79 -21.62 -11.37
N VAL A 158 3.36 -22.81 -11.23
CA VAL A 158 4.71 -23.12 -11.72
C VAL A 158 4.63 -23.76 -13.11
N LEU A 159 5.43 -23.25 -14.05
CA LEU A 159 5.52 -23.77 -15.41
C LEU A 159 6.43 -25.01 -15.42
N THR A 160 5.85 -26.20 -15.49
CA THR A 160 6.57 -27.48 -15.51
C THR A 160 6.42 -28.16 -16.87
N GLY A 161 7.34 -27.85 -17.78
CA GLY A 161 7.25 -28.32 -19.17
C GLY A 161 6.04 -27.72 -19.87
N GLU A 162 5.13 -28.57 -20.38
CA GLU A 162 3.90 -28.13 -21.04
C GLU A 162 2.73 -27.90 -20.07
N LYS A 163 2.89 -28.23 -18.78
CA LYS A 163 1.84 -28.10 -17.76
C LYS A 163 2.00 -26.86 -16.91
N TRP A 164 0.85 -26.37 -16.46
CA TRP A 164 0.72 -25.36 -15.41
C TRP A 164 0.44 -26.09 -14.11
N THR A 165 1.35 -26.02 -13.14
CA THR A 165 1.21 -26.75 -11.89
C THR A 165 0.95 -25.79 -10.73
N ALA A 166 -0.26 -25.84 -10.18
CA ALA A 166 -0.64 -25.08 -9.01
C ALA A 166 0.03 -25.68 -7.76
N ILE A 167 0.73 -24.84 -7.00
CA ILE A 167 1.46 -25.22 -5.78
C ILE A 167 0.75 -24.84 -4.49
N ASP A 168 -0.29 -23.98 -4.57
CA ASP A 168 -1.17 -23.70 -3.46
C ASP A 168 -2.65 -23.95 -3.82
N TYR A 169 -3.27 -24.72 -2.95
CA TYR A 169 -4.68 -25.16 -3.01
C TYR A 169 -5.23 -25.36 -1.61
N GLU A 170 -4.65 -24.65 -0.64
CA GLU A 170 -5.17 -24.52 0.71
C GLU A 170 -6.54 -23.84 0.72
N TRP A 171 -6.78 -22.93 -0.23
CA TRP A 171 -8.04 -22.20 -0.37
C TRP A 171 -8.93 -22.85 -1.42
N SER A 172 -9.28 -24.11 -1.17
CA SER A 172 -10.23 -24.85 -1.99
C SER A 172 -11.49 -25.18 -1.20
N PHE A 173 -12.63 -25.13 -1.89
CA PHE A 173 -13.94 -25.26 -1.26
C PHE A 173 -14.86 -26.16 -2.11
N ASP A 174 -15.77 -26.88 -1.45
CA ASP A 174 -16.78 -27.78 -2.03
C ASP A 174 -18.17 -27.13 -2.18
N PHE A 175 -18.26 -25.82 -2.00
CA PHE A 175 -19.47 -25.05 -2.30
C PHE A 175 -19.28 -24.23 -3.58
N PRO A 176 -20.37 -23.92 -4.31
CA PRO A 176 -20.28 -23.23 -5.59
C PRO A 176 -19.73 -21.81 -5.41
N ILE A 177 -18.63 -21.52 -6.10
CA ILE A 177 -18.00 -20.20 -6.17
C ILE A 177 -18.09 -19.70 -7.61
N PRO A 178 -18.55 -18.46 -7.84
CA PRO A 178 -18.57 -17.87 -9.18
C PRO A 178 -17.18 -17.88 -9.82
N VAL A 179 -17.06 -18.43 -11.04
CA VAL A 179 -15.75 -18.42 -11.74
C VAL A 179 -15.23 -16.99 -11.94
N ASN A 180 -16.11 -16.04 -12.19
CA ASN A 180 -15.78 -14.63 -12.33
C ASN A 180 -15.10 -14.05 -11.08
N PHE A 181 -15.37 -14.57 -9.88
CA PHE A 181 -14.67 -14.16 -8.66
C PHE A 181 -13.20 -14.64 -8.66
N ILE A 182 -12.94 -15.86 -9.16
CA ILE A 182 -11.59 -16.40 -9.28
C ILE A 182 -10.81 -15.63 -10.35
N LEU A 183 -11.43 -15.34 -11.49
CA LEU A 183 -10.84 -14.49 -12.53
C LEU A 183 -10.56 -13.07 -12.02
N TYR A 184 -11.49 -12.50 -11.24
CA TYR A 184 -11.30 -11.21 -10.57
C TYR A 184 -10.05 -11.24 -9.68
N ARG A 185 -9.88 -12.28 -8.84
CA ARG A 185 -8.70 -12.43 -7.99
C ARG A 185 -7.41 -12.51 -8.82
N ILE A 186 -7.39 -13.30 -9.88
CA ILE A 186 -6.20 -13.42 -10.75
C ILE A 186 -5.80 -12.05 -11.32
N ILE A 187 -6.77 -11.30 -11.86
CA ILE A 187 -6.52 -9.95 -12.41
C ILE A 187 -6.04 -9.03 -11.29
N PHE A 188 -6.79 -8.94 -10.19
CA PHE A 188 -6.49 -8.06 -9.05
C PHE A 188 -5.08 -8.29 -8.48
N TYR A 189 -4.68 -9.54 -8.26
CA TYR A 189 -3.35 -9.84 -7.72
C TYR A 189 -2.22 -9.59 -8.71
N PHE A 190 -2.48 -9.73 -10.02
CA PHE A 190 -1.47 -9.48 -11.04
C PHE A 190 -1.30 -7.99 -11.40
N THR A 191 -2.40 -7.21 -11.37
CA THR A 191 -2.40 -5.79 -11.74
C THR A 191 -2.29 -4.88 -10.53
N ASP A 192 -3.18 -5.01 -9.55
CA ASP A 192 -3.37 -3.99 -8.52
C ASP A 192 -2.38 -4.17 -7.38
N HIS A 193 -2.13 -5.42 -6.97
CA HIS A 193 -1.08 -5.72 -5.99
C HIS A 193 0.35 -5.38 -6.47
N ALA A 194 0.53 -5.17 -7.78
CA ALA A 194 1.79 -4.80 -8.38
C ALA A 194 1.89 -3.31 -8.76
N ASP A 195 0.89 -2.48 -8.41
CA ASP A 195 0.76 -1.07 -8.84
C ASP A 195 0.70 -0.87 -10.38
N ARG A 196 0.28 -1.90 -11.11
CA ARG A 196 0.25 -1.95 -12.59
C ARG A 196 -1.14 -1.66 -13.19
N GLY A 197 -2.11 -1.29 -12.35
CA GLY A 197 -3.50 -1.08 -12.76
C GLY A 197 -3.67 -0.07 -13.91
N GLU A 198 -2.90 1.03 -13.91
CA GLU A 198 -2.95 2.02 -14.99
C GLU A 198 -2.35 1.51 -16.31
N GLU A 199 -1.31 0.67 -16.24
CA GLU A 199 -0.67 0.09 -17.43
C GLU A 199 -1.61 -0.90 -18.13
N PHE A 200 -2.38 -1.66 -17.35
CA PHE A 200 -3.33 -2.65 -17.87
C PHE A 200 -4.72 -2.09 -18.20
N LYS A 201 -4.97 -0.81 -17.90
CA LYS A 201 -6.28 -0.17 -18.06
C LYS A 201 -6.81 -0.21 -19.49
N SER A 202 -5.94 -0.08 -20.48
CA SER A 202 -6.31 -0.09 -21.91
C SER A 202 -6.74 -1.46 -22.44
N PHE A 203 -6.47 -2.54 -21.69
CA PHE A 203 -6.80 -3.91 -22.10
C PHE A 203 -8.17 -4.36 -21.58
N ASP A 204 -8.76 -3.64 -20.62
CA ASP A 204 -10.09 -3.91 -20.06
C ASP A 204 -10.30 -5.40 -19.71
N LEU A 205 -9.33 -6.00 -19.00
CA LEU A 205 -9.30 -7.44 -18.70
C LEU A 205 -10.61 -7.94 -18.08
N TYR A 206 -11.20 -7.15 -17.17
CA TYR A 206 -12.48 -7.46 -16.54
C TYR A 206 -13.62 -7.55 -17.57
N GLU A 207 -13.73 -6.58 -18.49
CA GLU A 207 -14.77 -6.56 -19.51
C GLU A 207 -14.61 -7.72 -20.50
N LYS A 208 -13.37 -8.03 -20.90
CA LYS A 208 -13.07 -9.20 -21.75
C LYS A 208 -13.51 -10.51 -21.09
N MET A 209 -13.37 -10.62 -19.77
CA MET A 209 -13.86 -11.78 -19.00
C MET A 209 -15.36 -11.76 -18.73
N GLY A 210 -16.07 -10.70 -19.12
CA GLY A 210 -17.49 -10.53 -18.88
C GLY A 210 -17.81 -10.20 -17.42
N ILE A 211 -16.87 -9.58 -16.70
CA ILE A 211 -17.03 -9.15 -15.31
C ILE A 211 -17.50 -7.69 -15.32
N THR A 212 -18.73 -7.47 -14.87
CA THR A 212 -19.38 -6.16 -14.81
C THR A 212 -18.84 -5.29 -13.67
N SER A 213 -19.10 -3.98 -13.72
CA SER A 213 -18.73 -3.06 -12.63
C SER A 213 -19.46 -3.36 -11.32
N GLU A 214 -20.69 -3.83 -11.40
CA GLU A 214 -21.50 -4.29 -10.27
C GLU A 214 -20.89 -5.56 -9.65
N GLU A 215 -20.50 -6.53 -10.49
CA GLU A 215 -19.78 -7.72 -10.05
C GLU A 215 -18.45 -7.37 -9.37
N ARG A 216 -17.67 -6.42 -9.90
CA ARG A 216 -16.40 -6.00 -9.28
C ARG A 216 -16.60 -5.50 -7.85
N LYS A 217 -17.62 -4.68 -7.60
CA LYS A 217 -17.95 -4.19 -6.25
C LYS A 217 -18.35 -5.33 -5.31
N ALA A 218 -19.12 -6.29 -5.81
CA ALA A 218 -19.51 -7.46 -5.04
C ALA A 218 -18.29 -8.35 -4.73
N TYR A 219 -17.40 -8.57 -5.71
CA TYR A 219 -16.18 -9.35 -5.55
C TYR A 219 -15.16 -8.69 -4.61
N GLU A 220 -15.04 -7.36 -4.63
CA GLU A 220 -14.25 -6.61 -3.64
C GLU A 220 -14.79 -6.81 -2.20
N ALA A 221 -16.11 -6.78 -2.04
CA ALA A 221 -16.75 -7.03 -0.75
C ALA A 221 -16.60 -8.49 -0.30
N MET A 222 -16.68 -9.45 -1.24
CA MET A 222 -16.38 -10.86 -0.99
C MET A 222 -14.92 -11.05 -0.57
N GLU A 223 -13.97 -10.40 -1.25
CA GLU A 223 -12.55 -10.47 -0.91
C GLU A 223 -12.30 -9.91 0.50
N THR A 224 -12.90 -8.76 0.82
CA THR A 224 -12.85 -8.19 2.16
C THR A 224 -13.39 -9.15 3.22
N SER A 225 -14.47 -9.87 2.90
CA SER A 225 -15.09 -10.85 3.80
C SER A 225 -14.22 -12.09 3.96
N PHE A 226 -13.58 -12.55 2.87
CA PHE A 226 -12.61 -13.63 2.90
C PHE A 226 -11.39 -13.29 3.75
N GLN A 227 -10.80 -12.10 3.57
CA GLN A 227 -9.68 -11.65 4.42
C GLN A 227 -10.06 -11.60 5.90
N LYS A 228 -11.28 -11.13 6.22
CA LYS A 228 -11.83 -11.18 7.58
C LYS A 228 -12.00 -12.62 8.07
N TYR A 229 -12.51 -13.53 7.23
CA TYR A 229 -12.65 -14.95 7.56
C TYR A 229 -11.30 -15.60 7.90
N VAL A 230 -10.27 -15.33 7.10
CA VAL A 230 -8.90 -15.81 7.29
C VAL A 230 -8.35 -15.36 8.64
N CYS A 231 -8.68 -14.14 9.07
CA CYS A 231 -8.12 -13.55 10.27
C CYS A 231 -8.95 -13.79 11.55
N ARG A 232 -10.29 -13.69 11.47
CA ARG A 232 -11.43 -13.90 12.42
C ARG A 232 -11.24 -13.81 13.95
N ARG A 233 -10.14 -14.29 14.52
CA ARG A 233 -9.79 -14.19 15.96
C ARG A 233 -8.48 -13.46 16.24
N HIS A 234 -7.63 -13.34 15.22
CA HIS A 234 -6.46 -12.50 15.23
C HIS A 234 -6.81 -11.34 14.32
N THR A 235 -6.84 -10.16 14.88
CA THR A 235 -6.62 -8.98 14.06
C THR A 235 -5.25 -9.21 13.40
N PRO A 236 -5.14 -9.29 12.06
CA PRO A 236 -3.83 -9.49 11.42
C PRO A 236 -2.89 -8.39 11.92
N ILE A 237 -1.57 -8.60 11.94
CA ILE A 237 -0.68 -7.54 12.47
C ILE A 237 -0.94 -6.22 11.72
N ARG A 238 -1.31 -6.31 10.43
CA ARG A 238 -1.84 -5.24 9.58
C ARG A 238 -2.98 -4.42 10.20
N ASP A 239 -3.92 -5.06 10.90
CA ASP A 239 -5.06 -4.42 11.53
C ASP A 239 -4.79 -4.15 13.04
N LEU A 240 -3.83 -4.85 13.68
CA LEU A 240 -3.36 -4.60 15.06
C LEU A 240 -2.44 -3.38 15.14
N TYR A 241 -1.94 -2.89 14.00
CA TYR A 241 -1.24 -1.60 13.93
C TYR A 241 -2.09 -0.42 14.42
N GLN A 242 -3.41 -0.59 14.53
CA GLN A 242 -4.27 0.41 15.18
C GLN A 242 -4.13 0.44 16.71
N ASP A 243 -3.68 -0.65 17.35
CA ASP A 243 -3.74 -0.84 18.81
C ASP A 243 -2.44 -1.33 19.50
N ILE A 244 -1.40 -1.79 18.78
CA ILE A 244 -0.17 -2.32 19.40
C ILE A 244 1.08 -1.58 18.89
N SER A 245 1.72 -0.87 19.82
CA SER A 245 2.98 -0.15 19.66
C SER A 245 4.09 -0.98 18.99
N ALA A 246 4.71 -0.40 17.95
CA ALA A 246 5.71 -1.01 17.09
C ALA A 246 7.06 -1.24 17.79
N GLY A 247 7.45 -2.50 17.91
CA GLY A 247 8.81 -2.92 18.29
C GLY A 247 9.52 -3.58 17.12
N SER A 248 10.33 -2.79 16.41
CA SER A 248 11.41 -3.21 15.50
C SER A 248 11.04 -4.11 14.31
N LEU A 249 10.86 -3.51 13.13
CA LEU A 249 11.41 -4.03 11.87
C LEU A 249 11.50 -2.89 10.84
N ARG A 250 12.62 -2.85 10.10
CA ARG A 250 12.86 -1.89 9.02
C ARG A 250 11.92 -2.20 7.86
N VAL A 251 10.91 -1.35 7.66
CA VAL A 251 9.96 -1.43 6.57
C VAL A 251 10.40 -0.46 5.48
N THR A 252 11.13 -0.94 4.47
CA THR A 252 11.34 -0.18 3.22
C THR A 252 10.38 -0.57 2.10
N ASP A 253 9.54 -1.60 2.30
CA ASP A 253 8.70 -2.16 1.23
C ASP A 253 7.19 -2.27 1.55
N TYR A 254 6.72 -1.82 2.72
CA TYR A 254 5.31 -1.99 3.14
C TYR A 254 4.63 -0.75 3.76
N PHE A 255 5.22 0.44 3.65
CA PHE A 255 4.42 1.65 3.74
C PHE A 255 4.04 2.00 2.31
N PRO A 256 2.81 1.76 1.84
CA PRO A 256 2.39 2.28 0.54
C PRO A 256 2.22 3.81 0.66
N GLN A 257 2.28 4.54 -0.45
CA GLN A 257 2.25 6.03 -0.49
C GLN A 257 0.90 6.61 -0.01
N GLU A 258 0.01 5.73 0.43
CA GLU A 258 -1.38 5.93 0.78
C GLU A 258 -1.58 6.22 2.27
N MET A 259 -0.51 6.36 3.05
CA MET A 259 -0.58 6.56 4.49
C MET A 259 0.12 7.84 4.92
N LEU A 260 -0.60 8.70 5.64
CA LEU A 260 -0.03 9.80 6.40
C LEU A 260 0.33 9.30 7.81
N GLN A 261 1.60 9.40 8.22
CA GLN A 261 2.00 9.13 9.60
C GLN A 261 2.13 10.43 10.38
N VAL A 262 1.53 10.49 11.58
CA VAL A 262 1.61 11.64 12.48
C VAL A 262 2.21 11.21 13.80
N TYR A 263 3.38 11.75 14.12
CA TYR A 263 4.08 11.55 15.38
C TYR A 263 3.73 12.66 16.37
N PHE A 264 3.54 12.26 17.61
CA PHE A 264 3.26 13.14 18.74
C PHE A 264 4.50 13.20 19.63
N ASP A 265 4.98 14.39 19.95
CA ASP A 265 6.06 14.57 20.92
C ASP A 265 5.47 15.12 22.22
N CYS A 266 5.49 14.33 23.29
CA CYS A 266 5.04 14.73 24.62
C CYS A 266 6.20 15.20 25.54
N GLY A 267 7.42 15.35 25.01
CA GLY A 267 8.59 15.81 25.75
C GLY A 267 9.81 14.88 25.70
N ASP A 268 9.66 13.67 25.16
CA ASP A 268 10.74 12.68 25.00
C ASP A 268 11.19 12.54 23.52
N GLY A 269 10.70 13.41 22.64
CA GLY A 269 10.98 13.40 21.21
C GLY A 269 10.01 12.52 20.40
N PHE A 270 10.23 12.46 19.09
CA PHE A 270 9.43 11.62 18.19
C PHE A 270 9.87 10.16 18.31
N SER A 271 8.89 9.29 18.52
CA SER A 271 9.09 7.84 18.55
C SER A 271 7.98 7.14 17.77
N GLU A 272 8.32 6.01 17.18
CA GLU A 272 7.35 5.17 16.45
C GLU A 272 6.15 4.79 17.34
N GLY A 273 6.42 4.50 18.61
CA GLY A 273 5.39 4.14 19.61
C GLY A 273 4.44 5.30 19.98
N ASN A 274 4.77 6.54 19.62
CA ASN A 274 3.91 7.70 19.80
C ASN A 274 3.57 8.34 18.44
N SER A 275 3.10 7.51 17.50
CA SER A 275 2.64 7.94 16.18
C SER A 275 1.32 7.28 15.81
N ARG A 276 0.61 7.84 14.84
CA ARG A 276 -0.63 7.28 14.27
C ARG A 276 -0.61 7.36 12.75
N LEU A 277 -1.14 6.34 12.11
CA LEU A 277 -1.25 6.25 10.66
C LEU A 277 -2.68 6.56 10.20
N PHE A 278 -2.80 7.27 9.09
CA PHE A 278 -4.07 7.64 8.49
C PHE A 278 -4.08 7.31 7.00
N GLN A 279 -5.05 6.52 6.59
CA GLN A 279 -5.24 6.14 5.19
C GLN A 279 -5.76 7.32 4.36
N MET A 280 -5.14 7.49 3.19
CA MET A 280 -5.45 8.47 2.18
C MET A 280 -6.28 7.82 1.07
N SER A 281 -7.14 8.60 0.42
CA SER A 281 -7.93 8.17 -0.74
C SER A 281 -7.27 8.64 -2.04
N HIS A 282 -7.20 7.76 -3.04
CA HIS A 282 -6.68 8.11 -4.36
C HIS A 282 -7.75 8.81 -5.22
N ARG A 283 -7.46 10.03 -5.70
CA ARG A 283 -8.30 10.74 -6.68
C ARG A 283 -7.44 11.33 -7.79
N GLU A 284 -6.96 12.55 -7.62
CA GLU A 284 -5.97 13.21 -8.50
C GLU A 284 -4.54 13.11 -7.93
N GLY A 285 -4.45 12.73 -6.66
CA GLY A 285 -3.26 12.34 -5.90
C GLY A 285 -3.74 11.57 -4.66
N TRP A 286 -2.84 11.33 -3.71
CA TRP A 286 -3.21 10.78 -2.41
C TRP A 286 -3.79 11.88 -1.55
N GLU A 287 -5.09 11.84 -1.25
CA GLU A 287 -5.78 12.90 -0.53
C GLU A 287 -6.26 12.41 0.84
N ILE A 288 -6.24 13.30 1.84
CA ILE A 288 -6.79 13.02 3.16
C ILE A 288 -7.52 14.25 3.70
N GLU A 289 -8.69 14.02 4.26
CA GLU A 289 -9.43 14.97 5.10
C GLU A 289 -9.78 14.28 6.42
N LYS A 290 -9.13 14.68 7.51
CA LYS A 290 -9.32 14.08 8.84
C LYS A 290 -9.19 15.10 9.95
N GLU A 291 -9.89 14.82 11.05
CA GLU A 291 -9.70 15.48 12.32
C GLU A 291 -8.94 14.52 13.26
N ILE A 292 -7.74 14.94 13.68
CA ILE A 292 -6.80 14.15 14.46
C ILE A 292 -6.89 14.57 15.92
N LEU A 293 -7.31 13.65 16.78
CA LEU A 293 -7.33 13.84 18.23
C LEU A 293 -5.91 13.87 18.79
N LEU A 294 -5.55 14.96 19.47
CA LEU A 294 -4.26 15.16 20.11
C LEU A 294 -4.25 14.51 21.51
N PRO A 295 -3.26 13.66 21.83
CA PRO A 295 -3.00 13.22 23.21
C PRO A 295 -2.80 14.39 24.18
N GLU A 296 -3.02 14.16 25.48
CA GLU A 296 -2.70 15.17 26.50
C GLU A 296 -1.17 15.38 26.59
N GLY A 297 -0.75 16.65 26.65
CA GLY A 297 0.66 17.01 26.85
C GLY A 297 1.54 17.03 25.60
N VAL A 298 0.96 16.99 24.40
CA VAL A 298 1.71 17.12 23.14
C VAL A 298 2.32 18.52 23.01
N LYS A 299 3.61 18.57 22.68
CA LYS A 299 4.42 19.79 22.49
C LYS A 299 4.70 20.06 21.03
N SER A 300 4.92 19.02 20.23
CA SER A 300 5.13 19.16 18.79
C SER A 300 4.57 17.96 18.02
N LEU A 301 4.27 18.16 16.75
CA LEU A 301 3.85 17.12 15.83
C LEU A 301 4.85 17.01 14.68
N ARG A 302 5.05 15.80 14.19
CA ARG A 302 5.72 15.53 12.91
C ARG A 302 4.75 14.76 12.02
N LEU A 303 4.56 15.24 10.80
CA LEU A 303 3.69 14.65 9.80
C LEU A 303 4.54 14.19 8.63
N ASP A 304 4.38 12.91 8.26
CA ASP A 304 5.12 12.24 7.21
C ASP A 304 4.11 11.84 6.12
N PRO A 305 4.05 12.58 5.00
CA PRO A 305 3.09 12.34 3.91
C PRO A 305 3.42 11.11 3.04
N GLY A 306 4.15 10.13 3.59
CA GLY A 306 4.62 8.94 2.90
C GLY A 306 6.12 8.72 3.08
N TYR A 307 6.71 7.84 2.28
CA TYR A 307 8.11 7.37 2.38
C TYR A 307 8.95 7.68 1.14
N ARG A 308 8.34 8.15 0.05
CA ARG A 308 9.04 8.52 -1.19
C ARG A 308 8.99 10.03 -1.39
N ALA A 309 9.97 10.55 -2.14
CA ALA A 309 9.97 11.93 -2.62
C ALA A 309 8.62 12.32 -3.24
N CYS A 310 8.08 13.46 -2.81
CA CYS A 310 6.72 13.89 -3.16
C CYS A 310 6.56 15.41 -3.14
N MET A 311 5.47 15.87 -3.74
CA MET A 311 4.90 17.19 -3.53
C MET A 311 3.66 17.07 -2.65
N THR A 312 3.52 17.92 -1.65
CA THR A 312 2.36 17.92 -0.75
C THR A 312 1.67 19.28 -0.82
N GLU A 313 0.43 19.30 -1.26
CA GLU A 313 -0.45 20.46 -1.17
C GLU A 313 -1.16 20.45 0.19
N LEU A 314 -0.95 21.50 0.98
CA LEU A 314 -1.66 21.72 2.23
C LEU A 314 -2.94 22.52 1.96
N ARG A 315 -4.08 21.84 1.80
CA ARG A 315 -5.39 22.48 1.57
C ARG A 315 -5.93 23.12 2.85
N TRP A 316 -5.79 22.41 3.97
CA TRP A 316 -6.17 22.90 5.29
C TRP A 316 -5.31 22.25 6.38
N LEU A 317 -4.86 23.04 7.36
CA LEU A 317 -4.12 22.51 8.49
C LEU A 317 -4.33 23.44 9.68
N ALA A 318 -5.17 23.08 10.66
CA ALA A 318 -5.51 24.01 11.73
C ALA A 318 -5.89 23.28 13.02
N PHE A 319 -5.52 23.88 14.16
CA PHE A 319 -5.97 23.45 15.49
C PHE A 319 -7.36 24.01 15.82
N ASP A 320 -8.02 23.44 16.83
CA ASP A 320 -9.38 23.78 17.26
C ASP A 320 -9.75 25.27 17.12
N GLY A 321 -10.76 25.54 16.27
CA GLY A 321 -11.39 26.86 16.16
C GLY A 321 -10.48 27.99 15.65
N GLN A 322 -9.27 27.70 15.16
CA GLN A 322 -8.38 28.71 14.59
C GLN A 322 -8.83 29.15 13.19
N THR A 323 -8.79 30.46 12.95
CA THR A 323 -8.93 31.05 11.62
C THR A 323 -7.56 31.21 10.97
N GLY A 324 -7.13 30.22 10.18
CA GLY A 324 -5.87 30.24 9.44
C GLY A 324 -5.16 28.88 9.41
N GLN A 325 -4.08 28.78 8.65
CA GLN A 325 -3.26 27.58 8.53
C GLN A 325 -2.14 27.58 9.57
N ALA A 326 -1.93 26.45 10.26
CA ALA A 326 -0.87 26.27 11.23
C ALA A 326 0.50 26.38 10.55
N PRO A 327 1.47 27.07 11.18
CA PRO A 327 2.81 27.23 10.61
C PRO A 327 3.54 25.89 10.56
N VAL A 328 4.12 25.58 9.40
CA VAL A 328 4.85 24.35 9.15
C VAL A 328 6.36 24.62 9.15
N THR A 329 7.11 23.78 9.85
CA THR A 329 8.57 23.76 9.81
C THR A 329 9.04 22.56 8.99
N LEU A 330 10.03 22.76 8.10
CA LEU A 330 10.60 21.70 7.28
C LEU A 330 12.04 21.43 7.72
N ALA A 331 12.37 20.18 8.06
CA ALA A 331 13.75 19.77 8.30
C ALA A 331 14.48 19.45 6.99
N LYS A 332 13.74 18.92 6.01
CA LYS A 332 14.18 18.60 4.65
C LYS A 332 13.11 19.05 3.67
N GLY A 333 13.53 19.63 2.54
CA GLY A 333 12.62 20.14 1.51
C GLY A 333 12.43 21.65 1.53
N SER A 334 11.48 22.12 0.73
CA SER A 334 11.17 23.54 0.56
C SER A 334 9.66 23.77 0.49
N SER A 335 9.21 24.98 0.79
CA SER A 335 7.80 25.37 0.71
C SER A 335 7.61 26.55 -0.23
N MET A 336 6.53 26.54 -1.02
CA MET A 336 6.09 27.67 -1.83
C MET A 336 4.56 27.82 -1.73
N GLY A 337 4.10 28.85 -1.02
CA GLY A 337 2.67 29.00 -0.72
C GLY A 337 2.16 27.86 0.14
N ASN A 338 1.11 27.18 -0.32
CA ASN A 338 0.54 25.99 0.33
C ASN A 338 1.19 24.67 -0.10
N TRP A 339 2.23 24.72 -0.94
CA TRP A 339 2.92 23.52 -1.43
C TRP A 339 4.22 23.26 -0.67
N LEU A 340 4.44 21.99 -0.32
CA LEU A 340 5.69 21.46 0.21
C LEU A 340 6.33 20.55 -0.84
N PHE A 341 7.65 20.63 -0.97
CA PHE A 341 8.42 19.91 -1.98
C PHE A 341 9.53 19.11 -1.29
N PHE A 342 9.48 17.79 -1.45
CA PHE A 342 10.43 16.85 -0.89
C PHE A 342 11.12 16.07 -2.02
N GLY A 343 12.38 16.40 -2.30
CA GLY A 343 13.18 15.73 -3.34
C GLY A 343 13.87 14.44 -2.88
N GLU A 344 13.92 14.20 -1.57
CA GLU A 344 14.45 12.98 -0.95
C GLU A 344 13.29 12.07 -0.50
N ASP A 345 13.58 10.79 -0.39
CA ASP A 345 12.70 9.82 0.27
C ASP A 345 12.64 10.12 1.80
N ASP A 346 11.62 9.60 2.47
CA ASP A 346 11.20 9.93 3.85
C ASP A 346 10.81 11.41 4.08
N PRO A 347 9.81 11.95 3.32
CA PRO A 347 9.32 13.32 3.51
C PRO A 347 8.71 13.51 4.91
N ASN A 348 9.03 14.64 5.56
CA ASN A 348 8.47 14.98 6.87
C ASN A 348 8.42 16.49 7.11
N PHE A 349 7.40 16.93 7.84
CA PHE A 349 7.22 18.32 8.26
C PHE A 349 6.66 18.41 9.67
N TYR A 350 6.86 19.56 10.34
CA TYR A 350 6.65 19.70 11.78
C TYR A 350 5.69 20.82 12.10
N LEU A 351 4.87 20.61 13.14
CA LEU A 351 4.07 21.64 13.80
C LEU A 351 4.60 21.80 15.23
N THR A 352 5.34 22.88 15.46
CA THR A 352 5.98 23.16 16.77
C THR A 352 5.18 24.15 17.61
N GLU A 353 4.26 24.89 17.01
CA GLU A 353 3.43 25.90 17.66
C GLU A 353 2.02 25.37 17.92
N ILE A 354 1.89 24.46 18.88
CA ILE A 354 0.59 23.89 19.27
C ILE A 354 -0.07 24.81 20.32
N PRO A 355 -1.32 25.25 20.12
CA PRO A 355 -2.04 26.05 21.12
C PRO A 355 -2.27 25.28 22.42
N GLU A 356 -2.16 25.98 23.55
CA GLU A 356 -2.39 25.40 24.86
C GLU A 356 -3.84 24.90 24.99
N GLY A 357 -3.99 23.61 25.28
CA GLY A 357 -5.30 22.95 25.40
C GLY A 357 -5.95 22.53 24.07
N ALA A 358 -5.22 22.60 22.95
CA ALA A 358 -5.69 22.04 21.69
C ALA A 358 -5.95 20.52 21.82
N LYS A 359 -7.12 20.09 21.36
CA LYS A 359 -7.61 18.71 21.37
C LYS A 359 -7.66 18.10 19.98
N ASN A 360 -7.88 18.91 18.94
CA ASN A 360 -7.93 18.41 17.57
C ASN A 360 -7.05 19.22 16.62
N LEU A 361 -6.52 18.51 15.62
CA LEU A 361 -5.89 19.06 14.43
C LEU A 361 -6.71 18.62 13.21
N ARG A 362 -7.30 19.57 12.49
CA ARG A 362 -7.88 19.30 11.17
C ARG A 362 -6.78 19.31 10.12
N VAL A 363 -6.67 18.21 9.39
CA VAL A 363 -5.72 18.00 8.30
C VAL A 363 -6.48 17.75 7.01
N GLU A 364 -6.22 18.58 6.01
CA GLU A 364 -6.63 18.39 4.63
C GLU A 364 -5.41 18.60 3.72
N LEU A 365 -4.94 17.53 3.10
CA LEU A 365 -3.76 17.59 2.23
C LEU A 365 -3.88 16.62 1.06
N ALA A 366 -3.15 16.94 -0.01
CA ALA A 366 -2.97 16.09 -1.18
C ALA A 366 -1.49 15.84 -1.43
N VAL A 367 -1.10 14.61 -1.70
CA VAL A 367 0.28 14.16 -1.91
C VAL A 367 0.41 13.58 -3.30
N TYR A 368 1.42 14.08 -4.02
CA TYR A 368 1.74 13.73 -5.39
C TYR A 368 3.14 13.10 -5.42
N PRO A 369 3.24 11.78 -5.63
CA PRO A 369 4.49 11.07 -5.83
C PRO A 369 5.36 11.69 -6.92
N LEU A 370 6.67 11.77 -6.72
CA LEU A 370 7.60 12.14 -7.78
C LEU A 370 8.14 10.88 -8.48
N GLU A 371 7.93 10.79 -9.79
CA GLU A 371 8.59 9.79 -10.63
C GLU A 371 10.11 9.98 -10.65
N THR A 372 10.84 8.88 -10.86
CA THR A 372 12.30 8.81 -10.76
C THR A 372 13.04 9.84 -11.63
N GLY A 373 12.48 10.23 -12.78
CA GLY A 373 13.03 11.27 -13.65
C GLY A 373 12.85 12.70 -13.12
N ALA A 374 11.71 12.98 -12.48
CA ALA A 374 11.35 14.29 -11.95
C ALA A 374 12.08 14.63 -10.62
N LYS A 375 12.53 13.62 -9.86
CA LYS A 375 13.25 13.81 -8.57
C LYS A 375 14.46 14.73 -8.70
N LYS A 376 15.25 14.58 -9.77
CA LYS A 376 16.51 15.33 -9.96
C LYS A 376 16.27 16.80 -10.32
N GLU A 377 15.28 17.06 -11.17
CA GLU A 377 14.93 18.42 -11.61
C GLU A 377 14.28 19.21 -10.48
N LEU A 378 13.43 18.54 -9.69
CA LEU A 378 12.74 19.17 -8.59
C LEU A 378 13.65 19.42 -7.37
N GLY A 379 14.61 18.52 -7.12
CA GLY A 379 15.69 18.77 -6.15
C GLY A 379 16.53 20.01 -6.51
N GLN A 380 16.90 20.16 -7.79
CA GLN A 380 17.61 21.34 -8.27
C GLN A 380 16.79 22.62 -8.12
N LEU A 381 15.49 22.58 -8.43
CA LEU A 381 14.56 23.71 -8.25
C LEU A 381 14.38 24.08 -6.77
N ALA A 382 14.27 23.09 -5.88
CA ALA A 382 14.15 23.29 -4.43
C ALA A 382 15.41 23.95 -3.85
N GLU A 383 16.60 23.48 -4.22
CA GLU A 383 17.88 24.08 -3.81
C GLU A 383 18.01 25.53 -4.33
N LEU A 384 17.63 25.77 -5.58
CA LEU A 384 17.66 27.12 -6.17
C LEU A 384 16.67 28.06 -5.46
N SER A 385 15.50 27.56 -5.09
CA SER A 385 14.48 28.32 -4.36
C SER A 385 14.92 28.65 -2.93
N ALA A 386 15.50 27.68 -2.21
CA ALA A 386 16.05 27.88 -0.88
C ALA A 386 17.18 28.92 -0.88
N SER A 387 18.11 28.81 -1.84
CA SER A 387 19.21 29.78 -2.06
C SER A 387 18.68 31.20 -2.33
N ARG A 388 17.69 31.34 -3.22
CA ARG A 388 17.04 32.64 -3.47
C ARG A 388 16.30 33.17 -2.24
N GLY A 389 15.69 32.30 -1.44
CA GLY A 389 15.01 32.67 -0.19
C GLY A 389 15.98 33.28 0.83
N GLU A 390 17.15 32.67 1.02
CA GLU A 390 18.21 33.22 1.88
C GLU A 390 18.74 34.56 1.36
N GLU A 391 18.93 34.68 0.05
CA GLU A 391 19.38 35.93 -0.57
C GLU A 391 18.37 37.06 -0.37
N ILE A 392 17.07 36.79 -0.55
CA ILE A 392 15.99 37.75 -0.25
C ILE A 392 15.98 38.13 1.23
N ARG A 393 16.17 37.17 2.14
CA ARG A 393 16.23 37.45 3.59
C ARG A 393 17.40 38.39 3.91
N LYS A 394 18.57 38.12 3.33
CA LYS A 394 19.78 38.95 3.50
C LYS A 394 19.58 40.36 2.95
N LEU A 395 18.95 40.49 1.78
CA LEU A 395 18.59 41.78 1.20
C LEU A 395 17.58 42.55 2.06
N ARG A 396 16.58 41.87 2.66
CA ARG A 396 15.63 42.49 3.59
C ARG A 396 16.30 42.97 4.88
N GLU A 397 17.25 42.20 5.42
CA GLU A 397 18.05 42.58 6.59
C GLU A 397 18.88 43.84 6.28
N GLN A 398 19.56 43.86 5.13
CA GLN A 398 20.33 45.01 4.66
C GLN A 398 19.44 46.25 4.45
N LEU A 399 18.26 46.08 3.86
CA LEU A 399 17.30 47.14 3.69
C LEU A 399 16.87 47.71 5.06
N ARG A 400 16.55 46.85 6.02
CA ARG A 400 16.16 47.25 7.39
C ARG A 400 17.29 48.00 8.11
N GLN A 401 18.53 47.54 7.95
CA GLN A 401 19.70 48.25 8.50
C GLN A 401 19.91 49.62 7.82
N ALA A 402 19.74 49.71 6.51
CA ALA A 402 19.83 50.96 5.77
C ALA A 402 18.71 51.94 6.18
N GLU A 403 17.48 51.46 6.35
CA GLU A 403 16.34 52.25 6.85
C GLU A 403 16.59 52.76 8.26
N ASN A 404 17.11 51.92 9.17
CA ASN A 404 17.50 52.34 10.52
C ASN A 404 18.60 53.39 10.49
N THR A 405 19.64 53.21 9.66
CA THR A 405 20.73 54.18 9.50
C THR A 405 20.21 55.52 8.97
N ILE A 406 19.30 55.49 7.98
CA ILE A 406 18.64 56.69 7.46
C ILE A 406 17.81 57.36 8.56
N SER A 407 17.07 56.59 9.37
CA SER A 407 16.30 57.11 10.50
C SER A 407 17.19 57.80 11.54
N GLU A 408 18.28 57.15 11.94
CA GLU A 408 19.27 57.73 12.86
C GLU A 408 19.90 59.01 12.29
N MET A 409 20.29 59.00 11.01
CA MET A 409 20.76 60.19 10.31
C MET A 409 19.72 61.31 10.35
N LYS A 410 18.43 61.01 10.12
CA LYS A 410 17.33 61.99 10.17
C LYS A 410 17.20 62.67 11.54
N HIS A 411 17.58 61.99 12.61
CA HIS A 411 17.56 62.55 13.96
C HIS A 411 18.79 63.40 14.32
N THR A 412 19.86 63.38 13.51
CA THR A 412 21.07 64.19 13.74
C THR A 412 20.84 65.70 13.54
N LYS A 413 21.67 66.51 14.20
CA LYS A 413 21.67 67.98 14.05
C LYS A 413 22.03 68.42 12.63
N VAL A 414 22.90 67.66 11.95
CA VAL A 414 23.35 67.95 10.58
C VAL A 414 22.21 67.76 9.58
N TRP A 415 21.45 66.66 9.68
CA TRP A 415 20.30 66.43 8.80
C TRP A 415 19.18 67.46 8.99
N LYS A 416 18.87 67.82 10.24
CA LYS A 416 17.88 68.86 10.55
C LYS A 416 18.29 70.25 10.02
N ALA A 417 19.59 70.54 10.01
CA ALA A 417 20.11 71.77 9.41
C ALA A 417 20.01 71.73 7.87
N TYR A 418 20.32 70.58 7.26
CA TYR A 418 20.18 70.36 5.82
C TYR A 418 18.73 70.48 5.35
N GLU A 419 17.75 69.89 6.04
CA GLU A 419 16.33 70.04 5.69
C GLU A 419 15.84 71.49 5.80
N LYS A 420 16.25 72.21 6.85
CA LYS A 420 15.93 73.65 6.97
C LYS A 420 16.50 74.44 5.80
N TYR A 421 17.74 74.17 5.39
CA TYR A 421 18.37 74.83 4.24
C TYR A 421 17.69 74.47 2.92
N ARG A 422 17.30 73.19 2.74
CA ARG A 422 16.58 72.71 1.56
C ARG A 422 15.20 73.35 1.43
N GLY A 423 14.41 73.37 2.51
CA GLY A 423 13.11 74.03 2.54
C GLY A 423 13.22 75.54 2.30
N TYR A 424 14.28 76.18 2.82
CA TYR A 424 14.58 77.59 2.53
C TYR A 424 14.88 77.81 1.05
N ARG A 425 15.71 76.98 0.41
CA ARG A 425 15.96 77.08 -1.05
C ARG A 425 14.69 76.87 -1.87
N GLU A 426 13.88 75.86 -1.55
CA GLU A 426 12.65 75.55 -2.30
C GLU A 426 11.59 76.66 -2.16
N GLN A 427 11.53 77.36 -1.01
CA GLN A 427 10.66 78.54 -0.83
C GLN A 427 11.17 79.81 -1.53
N HIS A 428 12.47 79.91 -1.83
CA HIS A 428 13.10 81.08 -2.47
C HIS A 428 13.49 80.81 -3.93
N GLN A 429 12.93 79.76 -4.54
CA GLN A 429 13.06 79.41 -5.96
C GLN A 429 11.75 79.54 -6.76
N LYS A 430 10.71 80.15 -6.18
CA LYS A 430 9.65 80.85 -6.92
C LYS A 430 9.98 82.34 -6.94
#